data_AF-A0A1F3IS52-F1
#
_entry.id   AF-A0A1F3IS52-F1
#
_cell.length_a   1.000
_cell.length_b   1.000
_cell.length_c   1.000
_cell.angle_alpha   90.00
_cell.angle_beta   90.00
_cell.angle_gamma   90.00
#
_symmetry.space_group_name_H-M   'P 1'
#
loop_
_entity.id
_entity.type
_entity.pdbx_description
1 polymer ?
#
loop_
_entity_poly.entity_id
_entity_poly.type
_entity_poly.pdbx_seq_one_letter_code
_entity_poly.pdbx_strand_id
1 'polypeptide(L)'
;MKAFWNTIYYFVYRADYKFHIAFRFVNPFYFLNLMPFAKKQSKKKGVNDLNGEIDKVFENPANGISTYRAGLFMHLLVIIFFAILNNFFDAIVKDMPTTSFIVFMASGFIASISLNYFLSNRKSQYLLYFSKIKKWPKKRRVYGSILTLFFVLFVFALLVLSFHVMTLRFQGEL
;
A
#
# COMPACT_ATOMS: atom_id res chain seq x y z
N MET A 1 -1.65 17.57 -5.09
CA MET A 1 -1.16 16.57 -4.11
C MET A 1 -2.20 15.50 -3.75
N LYS A 2 -3.35 15.85 -3.14
CA LYS A 2 -4.40 14.85 -2.76
C LYS A 2 -4.86 13.94 -3.89
N ALA A 3 -5.15 14.51 -5.07
CA ALA A 3 -5.61 13.73 -6.22
C ALA A 3 -4.57 12.69 -6.67
N PHE A 4 -3.29 13.04 -6.68
CA PHE A 4 -2.19 12.13 -7.04
C PHE A 4 -2.04 11.01 -5.99
N TRP A 5 -1.99 11.36 -4.71
CA TRP A 5 -1.88 10.38 -3.62
C TRP A 5 -3.03 9.37 -3.61
N ASN A 6 -4.27 9.85 -3.80
CA ASN A 6 -5.44 8.97 -3.90
C ASN A 6 -5.52 8.20 -5.24
N THR A 7 -4.84 8.66 -6.28
CA THR A 7 -4.69 7.90 -7.53
C THR A 7 -3.81 6.68 -7.30
N ILE A 8 -2.64 6.87 -6.67
CA ILE A 8 -1.76 5.77 -6.25
C ILE A 8 -2.54 4.81 -5.36
N TYR A 9 -3.21 5.32 -4.32
CA TYR A 9 -4.00 4.50 -3.40
C TYR A 9 -5.05 3.65 -4.12
N TYR A 10 -5.80 4.25 -5.06
CA TYR A 10 -6.80 3.51 -5.84
C TYR A 10 -6.19 2.37 -6.66
N PHE A 11 -5.07 2.62 -7.35
CA PHE A 11 -4.45 1.60 -8.18
C PHE A 11 -3.77 0.50 -7.37
N VAL A 12 -3.21 0.82 -6.20
CA VAL A 12 -2.73 -0.18 -5.23
C VAL A 12 -3.89 -1.04 -4.74
N TYR A 13 -5.02 -0.45 -4.35
CA TYR A 13 -6.23 -1.17 -3.96
C TYR A 13 -6.74 -2.11 -5.08
N ARG A 14 -6.80 -1.63 -6.32
CA ARG A 14 -7.22 -2.46 -7.46
C ARG A 14 -6.20 -3.54 -7.81
N ALA A 15 -4.91 -3.28 -7.61
CA ALA A 15 -3.88 -4.28 -7.79
C ALA A 15 -4.03 -5.38 -6.73
N ASP A 16 -4.10 -5.04 -5.44
CA ASP A 16 -4.29 -6.00 -4.35
C ASP A 16 -5.54 -6.88 -4.56
N TYR A 17 -6.67 -6.27 -4.92
CA TYR A 17 -7.90 -7.01 -5.22
C TYR A 17 -7.72 -7.99 -6.39
N LYS A 18 -7.04 -7.56 -7.47
CA LYS A 18 -6.74 -8.45 -8.60
C LYS A 18 -5.76 -9.55 -8.22
N PHE A 19 -4.77 -9.25 -7.39
CA PHE A 19 -3.85 -10.25 -6.84
C PHE A 19 -4.60 -11.27 -6.00
N HIS A 20 -5.55 -10.86 -5.15
CA HIS A 20 -6.42 -11.77 -4.41
C HIS A 20 -7.22 -12.71 -5.33
N ILE A 21 -7.80 -12.18 -6.42
CA ILE A 21 -8.50 -13.02 -7.41
C ILE A 21 -7.54 -13.96 -8.14
N ALA A 22 -6.36 -13.49 -8.54
CA ALA A 22 -5.39 -14.30 -9.27
C ALA A 22 -4.84 -15.44 -8.40
N PHE A 23 -4.56 -15.16 -7.12
CA PHE A 23 -4.01 -16.10 -6.15
C PHE A 23 -5.09 -16.76 -5.28
N ARG A 24 -6.33 -16.80 -5.78
CA ARG A 24 -7.46 -17.43 -5.09
C ARG A 24 -7.18 -18.87 -4.69
N PHE A 25 -6.44 -19.59 -5.52
CA PHE A 25 -6.03 -20.98 -5.30
C PHE A 25 -4.95 -21.16 -4.22
N VAL A 26 -4.19 -20.12 -3.88
CA VAL A 26 -3.16 -20.15 -2.82
C VAL A 26 -3.75 -19.73 -1.48
N ASN A 27 -4.84 -18.98 -1.49
CA ASN A 27 -5.38 -18.39 -0.28
C ASN A 27 -6.01 -19.48 0.63
N PRO A 28 -5.48 -19.68 1.85
CA PRO A 28 -5.93 -20.73 2.77
C PRO A 28 -7.41 -20.62 3.14
N PHE A 29 -8.00 -19.41 3.08
CA PHE A 29 -9.43 -19.22 3.32
C PHE A 29 -10.32 -19.90 2.27
N TYR A 30 -9.85 -20.10 1.02
CA TYR A 30 -10.59 -20.87 0.02
C TYR A 30 -10.52 -22.38 0.28
N PHE A 31 -9.44 -22.86 0.90
CA PHE A 31 -9.37 -24.26 1.35
C PHE A 31 -10.33 -24.54 2.51
N LEU A 32 -10.55 -23.58 3.41
CA LEU A 32 -11.58 -23.69 4.44
C LEU A 32 -12.97 -23.90 3.83
N ASN A 33 -13.24 -23.35 2.64
CA ASN A 33 -14.50 -23.51 1.93
C ASN A 33 -14.68 -24.88 1.28
N LEU A 34 -13.61 -25.66 1.12
CA LEU A 34 -13.70 -27.05 0.66
C LEU A 34 -14.20 -27.97 1.78
N MET A 35 -14.09 -27.56 3.04
CA MET A 35 -14.55 -28.38 4.16
C MET A 35 -16.08 -28.48 4.21
N PRO A 36 -16.64 -29.70 4.34
CA PRO A 36 -18.08 -29.92 4.35
C PRO A 36 -18.79 -29.24 5.53
N PHE A 37 -18.10 -29.06 6.65
CA PHE A 37 -18.62 -28.33 7.82
C PHE A 37 -18.92 -26.86 7.50
N ALA A 38 -17.96 -26.16 6.87
CA ALA A 38 -18.12 -24.76 6.48
C ALA A 38 -19.26 -24.60 5.46
N LYS A 39 -19.35 -25.47 4.44
CA LYS A 39 -20.46 -25.47 3.47
C LYS A 39 -21.82 -25.66 4.14
N LYS A 40 -21.92 -26.60 5.09
CA LYS A 40 -23.18 -26.91 5.81
C LYS A 40 -23.61 -25.73 6.69
N GLN A 41 -22.67 -25.09 7.39
CA GLN A 41 -22.96 -23.95 8.26
C GLN A 41 -23.38 -22.70 7.45
N SER A 42 -22.76 -22.49 6.30
CA SER A 42 -23.07 -21.34 5.45
C SER A 42 -24.39 -21.47 4.70
N LYS A 43 -24.74 -22.69 4.25
CA LYS A 43 -26.08 -22.97 3.72
C LYS A 43 -27.18 -22.71 4.77
N LYS A 44 -26.93 -23.03 6.05
CA LYS A 44 -27.85 -22.69 7.15
C LYS A 44 -28.03 -21.18 7.33
N LYS A 45 -27.04 -20.37 6.94
CA LYS A 45 -27.10 -18.89 6.96
C LYS A 45 -27.62 -18.28 5.65
N GLY A 46 -28.10 -19.10 4.71
CA GLY A 46 -28.62 -18.63 3.41
C GLY A 46 -27.53 -18.22 2.41
N VAL A 47 -26.26 -18.52 2.67
CA VAL A 47 -25.16 -18.21 1.76
C VAL A 47 -24.95 -19.38 0.81
N ASN A 48 -25.35 -19.18 -0.45
CA ASN A 48 -25.22 -20.19 -1.50
C ASN A 48 -23.83 -20.18 -2.17
N ASP A 49 -23.18 -19.01 -2.25
CA ASP A 49 -21.83 -18.86 -2.82
C ASP A 49 -20.88 -18.19 -1.81
N LEU A 50 -20.07 -19.00 -1.13
CA LEU A 50 -19.10 -18.49 -0.16
C LEU A 50 -17.94 -17.74 -0.82
N ASN A 51 -17.55 -18.16 -2.02
CA ASN A 51 -16.39 -17.60 -2.70
C ASN A 51 -16.70 -16.18 -3.16
N GLY A 52 -17.90 -15.97 -3.71
CA GLY A 52 -18.41 -14.65 -4.05
C GLY A 52 -18.56 -13.72 -2.84
N GLU A 53 -18.97 -14.23 -1.67
CA GLU A 53 -19.00 -13.42 -0.44
C GLU A 53 -17.60 -13.01 0.02
N ILE A 54 -16.62 -13.90 -0.04
CA ILE A 54 -15.22 -13.55 0.25
C ILE A 54 -14.74 -12.45 -0.71
N ASP A 55 -15.01 -12.57 -2.01
CA ASP A 55 -14.61 -11.56 -2.98
C ASP A 55 -15.22 -10.19 -2.68
N LYS A 56 -16.49 -10.13 -2.24
CA LYS A 56 -17.15 -8.89 -1.84
C LYS A 56 -16.47 -8.25 -0.63
N VAL A 57 -16.05 -9.06 0.35
CA VAL A 57 -15.28 -8.59 1.50
C VAL A 57 -13.93 -8.00 1.06
N PHE A 58 -13.29 -8.57 0.04
CA PHE A 58 -12.05 -7.99 -0.50
C PHE A 58 -12.30 -6.75 -1.36
N GLU A 59 -13.36 -6.72 -2.18
CA GLU A 59 -13.59 -5.63 -3.13
C GLU A 59 -14.10 -4.35 -2.45
N ASN A 60 -14.79 -4.42 -1.31
CA ASN A 60 -15.49 -3.25 -0.77
C ASN A 60 -14.54 -2.03 -0.60
N PRO A 61 -14.76 -0.91 -1.31
CA PRO A 61 -13.87 0.25 -1.24
C PRO A 61 -13.96 1.00 0.09
N ALA A 62 -15.04 0.85 0.87
CA ALA A 62 -15.20 1.52 2.16
C ALA A 62 -14.49 0.75 3.30
N ASN A 63 -14.76 -0.55 3.40
CA ASN A 63 -14.33 -1.37 4.53
C ASN A 63 -13.74 -2.73 4.11
N GLY A 64 -13.32 -2.88 2.85
CA GLY A 64 -12.82 -4.15 2.33
C GLY A 64 -11.35 -4.39 2.64
N ILE A 65 -10.96 -5.67 2.68
CA ILE A 65 -9.59 -6.09 3.04
C ILE A 65 -8.56 -5.47 2.09
N SER A 66 -8.83 -5.43 0.79
CA SER A 66 -7.90 -4.85 -0.19
C SER A 66 -7.70 -3.34 0.03
N THR A 67 -8.74 -2.65 0.52
CA THR A 67 -8.65 -1.22 0.87
C THR A 67 -7.72 -1.03 2.07
N TYR A 68 -7.89 -1.83 3.13
CA TYR A 68 -7.02 -1.77 4.29
C TYR A 68 -5.56 -2.10 3.94
N ARG A 69 -5.32 -3.17 3.17
CA ARG A 69 -3.97 -3.54 2.71
C ARG A 69 -3.33 -2.45 1.87
N ALA A 70 -4.09 -1.87 0.94
CA ALA A 70 -3.62 -0.74 0.16
C ALA A 70 -3.33 0.48 1.06
N GLY A 71 -4.13 0.73 2.09
CA GLY A 71 -3.88 1.78 3.08
C GLY A 71 -2.57 1.56 3.83
N LEU A 72 -2.33 0.34 4.32
CA LEU A 72 -1.05 -0.05 4.94
C LEU A 72 0.12 0.12 3.98
N PHE A 73 -0.06 -0.22 2.70
CA PHE A 73 0.97 0.02 1.69
C PHE A 73 1.24 1.52 1.48
N MET A 74 0.22 2.37 1.48
CA MET A 74 0.42 3.84 1.46
C MET A 74 1.18 4.33 2.69
N HIS A 75 0.96 3.73 3.87
CA HIS A 75 1.74 4.03 5.06
C HIS A 75 3.21 3.60 4.92
N LEU A 76 3.43 2.40 4.39
CA LEU A 76 4.76 1.85 4.13
C LEU A 76 5.55 2.72 3.15
N LEU A 77 4.94 3.23 2.09
CA LEU A 77 5.60 4.13 1.13
C LEU A 77 6.14 5.39 1.81
N VAL A 78 5.40 5.98 2.77
CA VAL A 78 5.88 7.14 3.52
C VAL A 78 7.04 6.75 4.43
N ILE A 79 6.95 5.62 5.14
CA ILE A 79 8.01 5.14 6.03
C ILE A 79 9.30 4.87 5.25
N ILE A 80 9.20 4.22 4.09
CA ILE A 80 10.33 3.98 3.17
C ILE A 80 10.92 5.31 2.72
N PHE A 81 10.10 6.28 2.34
CA PHE A 81 10.58 7.60 1.95
C PHE A 81 11.36 8.29 3.07
N PHE A 82 10.90 8.19 4.31
CA PHE A 82 11.65 8.69 5.46
C PHE A 82 12.98 7.94 5.61
N ALA A 83 12.99 6.60 5.56
CA ALA A 83 14.24 5.82 5.65
C ALA A 83 15.26 6.22 4.57
N ILE A 84 14.80 6.50 3.34
CA ILE A 84 15.62 7.04 2.26
C ILE A 84 16.26 8.38 2.66
N LEU A 85 15.47 9.30 3.20
CA LEU A 85 15.98 10.60 3.66
C LEU A 85 17.00 10.44 4.79
N ASN A 86 16.79 9.51 5.73
CA ASN A 86 17.77 9.25 6.79
C ASN A 86 19.10 8.79 6.22
N ASN A 87 19.08 7.79 5.33
CA ASN A 87 20.30 7.25 4.74
C ASN A 87 21.09 8.32 3.98
N PHE A 88 20.41 9.18 3.22
CA PHE A 88 21.08 10.30 2.55
C PHE A 88 21.57 11.38 3.52
N PHE A 89 20.77 11.72 4.53
CA PHE A 89 21.16 12.70 5.55
C PHE A 89 22.40 12.23 6.30
N ASP A 90 22.40 10.99 6.77
CA ASP A 90 23.56 10.37 7.40
C ASP A 90 24.73 10.41 6.42
N ALA A 91 24.57 9.94 5.18
CA ALA A 91 25.66 9.91 4.21
C ALA A 91 26.35 11.27 3.97
N ILE A 92 25.60 12.38 4.04
CA ILE A 92 26.11 13.73 3.78
C ILE A 92 26.71 14.37 5.04
N VAL A 93 26.13 14.13 6.22
CA VAL A 93 26.53 14.82 7.46
C VAL A 93 27.60 14.01 8.20
N LYS A 94 28.87 14.42 8.04
CA LYS A 94 30.04 13.68 8.55
C LYS A 94 30.14 13.58 10.08
N ASP A 95 29.69 14.60 10.83
CA ASP A 95 30.05 14.75 12.25
C ASP A 95 28.88 15.06 13.22
N MET A 96 27.62 14.86 12.81
CA MET A 96 26.50 14.95 13.76
C MET A 96 26.28 13.60 14.46
N PRO A 97 25.93 13.61 15.77
CA PRO A 97 25.48 12.39 16.42
C PRO A 97 24.26 11.88 15.64
N THR A 98 24.42 10.71 15.03
CA THR A 98 23.35 10.07 14.27
C THR A 98 22.13 10.00 15.17
N THR A 99 21.05 10.68 14.78
CA THR A 99 19.79 10.56 15.50
C THR A 99 19.45 9.08 15.54
N SER A 100 19.13 8.56 16.73
CA SER A 100 18.85 7.13 16.88
C SER A 100 17.87 6.68 15.81
N PHE A 101 18.23 5.63 15.07
CA PHE A 101 17.40 5.04 14.01
C PHE A 101 15.94 4.83 14.48
N ILE A 102 15.77 4.50 15.77
CA ILE A 102 14.47 4.33 16.42
C ILE A 102 13.67 5.64 16.44
N VAL A 103 14.30 6.76 16.82
CA VAL A 103 13.66 8.10 16.85
C VAL A 103 13.27 8.52 15.44
N PHE A 104 14.15 8.26 14.47
CA PHE A 104 13.87 8.59 13.08
C PHE A 104 12.69 7.76 12.54
N MET A 105 12.68 6.43 12.75
CA MET A 105 11.57 5.56 12.36
C MET A 105 10.26 5.92 13.05
N ALA A 106 10.29 6.28 14.33
CA ALA A 106 9.12 6.75 15.07
C ALA A 106 8.56 8.04 14.46
N SER A 107 9.42 9.00 14.08
CA SER A 107 8.99 10.23 13.41
C SER A 107 8.39 9.94 12.03
N GLY A 108 8.97 9.03 11.26
CA GLY A 108 8.42 8.56 9.98
C GLY A 108 7.06 7.89 10.14
N PHE A 109 6.84 7.12 11.21
CA PHE A 109 5.55 6.50 11.51
C PHE A 109 4.47 7.55 11.84
N ILE A 110 4.79 8.53 12.69
CA ILE A 110 3.88 9.64 13.04
C ILE A 110 3.55 10.49 11.80
N ALA A 111 4.56 10.78 10.97
CA ALA A 111 4.38 11.50 9.71
C ALA A 111 3.50 10.71 8.74
N SER A 112 3.69 9.39 8.65
CA SER A 112 2.88 8.49 7.83
C SER A 112 1.41 8.49 8.24
N ILE A 113 1.12 8.43 9.54
CA ILE A 113 -0.25 8.56 10.06
C ILE A 113 -0.84 9.91 9.67
N SER A 114 -0.11 10.99 9.94
CA SER A 114 -0.57 12.36 9.70
C SER A 114 -0.84 12.61 8.21
N LEU A 115 0.10 12.27 7.32
CA LEU A 115 -0.04 12.48 5.89
C LEU A 115 -1.20 11.67 5.31
N ASN A 116 -1.30 10.39 5.63
CA ASN A 116 -2.41 9.56 5.13
C ASN A 116 -3.76 10.02 5.70
N TYR A 117 -3.80 10.49 6.94
CA TYR A 117 -5.01 11.10 7.51
C TYR A 117 -5.43 12.34 6.70
N PHE A 118 -4.55 13.32 6.52
CA PHE A 118 -4.90 14.58 5.86
C PHE A 118 -5.12 14.48 4.35
N LEU A 119 -4.41 13.56 3.68
CA LEU A 119 -4.46 13.41 2.22
C LEU A 119 -5.55 12.44 1.75
N SER A 120 -5.86 11.39 2.51
CA SER A 120 -6.76 10.31 2.10
C SER A 120 -7.94 10.13 3.05
N ASN A 121 -7.68 9.92 4.35
CA ASN A 121 -8.69 9.38 5.27
C ASN A 121 -9.63 10.44 5.87
N ARG A 122 -9.23 11.72 5.88
CA ARG A 122 -10.04 12.81 6.45
C ARG A 122 -11.41 12.85 5.76
N LYS A 123 -12.47 12.64 6.54
CA LYS A 123 -13.87 12.60 6.06
C LYS A 123 -14.07 11.63 4.88
N SER A 124 -13.33 10.51 4.86
CA SER A 124 -13.39 9.50 3.80
C SER A 124 -13.16 10.06 2.39
N GLN A 125 -12.30 11.08 2.26
CA GLN A 125 -12.00 11.74 0.99
C GLN A 125 -11.55 10.77 -0.10
N TYR A 126 -10.81 9.72 0.26
CA TYR A 126 -10.36 8.70 -0.68
C TYR A 126 -11.53 8.01 -1.42
N LEU A 127 -12.70 7.82 -0.80
CA LEU A 127 -13.88 7.25 -1.47
C LEU A 127 -14.40 8.13 -2.60
N LEU A 128 -14.35 9.46 -2.40
CA LEU A 128 -14.72 10.42 -3.44
C LEU A 128 -13.75 10.34 -4.62
N TYR A 129 -12.45 10.13 -4.37
CA TYR A 129 -11.50 9.93 -5.46
C TYR A 129 -11.66 8.57 -6.13
N PHE A 130 -11.89 7.50 -5.37
CA PHE A 130 -12.10 6.16 -5.92
C PHE A 130 -13.31 6.13 -6.86
N SER A 131 -14.42 6.77 -6.46
CA SER A 131 -15.61 6.88 -7.31
C SER A 131 -15.36 7.72 -8.57
N LYS A 132 -14.59 8.81 -8.47
CA LYS A 132 -14.17 9.62 -9.64
C LYS A 132 -13.28 8.84 -10.60
N ILE A 133 -12.27 8.12 -10.07
CA ILE A 133 -11.31 7.36 -10.87
C ILE A 133 -11.99 6.15 -11.53
N LYS A 134 -12.94 5.50 -10.85
CA LYS A 134 -13.74 4.40 -11.43
C LYS A 134 -14.48 4.83 -12.70
N LYS A 135 -14.90 6.10 -12.78
CA LYS A 135 -15.57 6.69 -13.95
C LYS A 135 -14.61 7.14 -15.06
N TRP A 136 -13.29 7.05 -14.88
CA TRP A 136 -12.34 7.45 -15.91
C TRP A 136 -12.41 6.55 -17.16
N PRO A 137 -12.17 7.10 -18.37
CA PRO A 137 -12.08 6.31 -19.58
C PRO A 137 -10.91 5.30 -19.46
N LYS A 138 -11.02 4.16 -20.16
CA LYS A 138 -10.05 3.05 -20.07
C LYS A 138 -8.61 3.53 -20.31
N LYS A 139 -8.38 4.37 -21.32
CA LYS A 139 -7.06 4.97 -21.61
C LYS A 139 -6.48 5.68 -20.39
N ARG A 140 -7.25 6.58 -19.76
CA ARG A 140 -6.81 7.33 -18.56
C ARG A 140 -6.55 6.42 -17.35
N ARG A 141 -7.30 5.33 -17.20
CA ARG A 141 -7.05 4.34 -16.15
C ARG A 141 -5.72 3.60 -16.36
N VAL A 142 -5.39 3.25 -17.60
CA VAL A 142 -4.10 2.64 -17.93
C VAL A 142 -2.95 3.59 -17.59
N TYR A 143 -3.04 4.86 -17.99
CA TYR A 143 -2.04 5.87 -17.60
C TYR A 143 -1.87 5.98 -16.08
N GLY A 144 -2.97 6.05 -15.33
CA GLY A 144 -2.90 6.12 -13.88
C GLY A 144 -2.26 4.88 -13.23
N SER A 145 -2.54 3.68 -13.78
CA SER A 145 -1.91 2.44 -13.33
C SER A 145 -0.42 2.40 -13.62
N ILE A 146 -0.01 2.82 -14.82
CA ILE A 146 1.40 2.90 -15.23
C ILE A 146 2.15 3.92 -14.37
N LEU A 147 1.56 5.10 -14.16
CA LEU A 147 2.12 6.14 -13.30
C LEU A 147 2.30 5.65 -11.86
N THR A 148 1.32 4.92 -11.34
CA THR A 148 1.41 4.31 -10.00
C THR A 148 2.55 3.29 -9.93
N LEU A 149 2.68 2.43 -10.94
CA LEU A 149 3.76 1.45 -11.01
C LEU A 149 5.14 2.12 -11.05
N PHE A 150 5.32 3.11 -11.94
CA PHE A 150 6.58 3.85 -12.03
C PHE A 150 6.91 4.58 -10.73
N PHE A 151 5.93 5.20 -10.07
CA PHE A 151 6.14 5.86 -8.79
C PHE A 151 6.62 4.87 -7.72
N VAL A 152 5.97 3.71 -7.60
CA VAL A 152 6.37 2.68 -6.64
C VAL A 152 7.78 2.15 -6.95
N LEU A 153 8.07 1.80 -8.20
CA LEU A 153 9.40 1.34 -8.62
C LEU A 153 10.48 2.40 -8.37
N PHE A 154 10.18 3.67 -8.62
CA PHE A 154 11.08 4.78 -8.35
C PHE A 154 11.41 4.90 -6.85
N VAL A 155 10.41 4.80 -5.97
CA VAL A 155 10.65 4.80 -4.51
C VAL A 155 11.55 3.64 -4.09
N PHE A 156 11.33 2.43 -4.63
CA PHE A 156 12.20 1.28 -4.34
C PHE A 156 13.61 1.43 -4.93
N ALA A 157 13.75 1.98 -6.13
CA ALA A 157 15.06 2.27 -6.72
C ALA A 157 15.85 3.28 -5.87
N LEU A 158 15.17 4.33 -5.37
CA LEU A 158 15.77 5.29 -4.44
C LEU A 158 16.17 4.65 -3.11
N LEU A 159 15.42 3.68 -2.61
CA LEU A 159 15.80 2.91 -1.42
C LEU A 159 17.08 2.13 -1.64
N VAL A 160 17.20 1.41 -2.75
CA VAL A 160 18.44 0.68 -3.07
C VAL A 160 19.62 1.63 -3.22
N LEU A 161 19.41 2.75 -3.91
CA LEU A 161 20.44 3.78 -4.08
C LEU A 161 20.88 4.38 -2.73
N SER A 162 19.94 4.64 -1.81
CA SER A 162 20.26 5.23 -0.51
C SER A 162 21.13 4.29 0.33
N PHE A 163 20.88 2.99 0.29
CA PHE A 163 21.77 2.00 0.91
C PHE A 163 23.14 1.94 0.23
N HIS A 164 23.20 1.97 -1.09
CA HIS A 164 24.46 1.97 -1.82
C HIS A 164 25.34 3.17 -1.44
N VAL A 165 24.77 4.38 -1.40
CA VAL A 165 25.47 5.59 -0.98
C VAL A 165 25.94 5.49 0.48
N MET A 166 25.12 4.93 1.36
CA MET A 166 25.51 4.68 2.74
C MET A 166 26.72 3.72 2.82
N THR A 167 26.73 2.65 2.02
CA THR A 167 27.86 1.71 1.95
C THR A 167 29.14 2.38 1.48
N LEU A 168 29.09 3.22 0.43
CA LEU A 168 30.26 3.95 -0.06
C LEU A 168 30.87 4.86 1.03
N ARG A 169 30.03 5.52 1.84
CA ARG A 169 30.51 6.27 3.00
C ARG A 169 31.21 5.39 4.03
N PHE A 170 30.65 4.23 4.37
CA PHE A 170 31.28 3.31 5.32
C PHE A 170 32.62 2.76 4.82
N GLN A 171 32.82 2.71 3.50
CA GLN A 171 34.09 2.33 2.87
C GLN A 171 35.09 3.50 2.76
N GLY A 172 34.69 4.72 3.12
CA GLY A 172 35.54 5.91 3.04
C GLY A 172 35.70 6.46 1.61
N GLU A 173 34.86 6.04 0.67
CA GLU A 173 34.87 6.49 -0.73
C GLU A 173 34.11 7.81 -0.94
N LEU A 174 33.59 8.41 0.15
CA LEU A 174 32.73 9.60 0.20
C LEU A 174 33.13 10.53 1.36
#